data_AF-A0A9W8IPW1-F1
#
_entry.id   AF-A0A9W8IPW1-F1
#
_cell.length_a   1.000
_cell.length_b   1.000
_cell.length_c   1.000
_cell.angle_alpha   90.00
_cell.angle_beta   90.00
_cell.angle_gamma   90.00
#
_symmetry.space_group_name_H-M   'P 1'
#
loop_
_entity.id
_entity.type
_entity.pdbx_description
1 polymer ?
#
loop_
_entity_poly.entity_id
_entity_poly.type
_entity_poly.pdbx_seq_one_letter_code
_entity_poly.pdbx_strand_id
1 'polypeptide(L)'
;MVERNFKTAWKAGSSPIPAITRIYKVVENEEFHRPYDSYRERVGPEECYRYHGTPRQCELGVSTKKLCTSSTCAVCNILKTSFKVDLAKPSGAFGKGVYTSSASNKAFSYCKEDGALLLNKAVLGRVRQVHGWNEVMSCPPEHDSVVFDRFRGVLNETIFYSDDAIRPVFLIIFQ
;
A
#
# COMPACT_ATOMS: atom_id res chain seq x y z
N MET A 1 12.88 -12.47 5.12
CA MET A 1 11.45 -12.71 4.81
C MET A 1 10.89 -11.69 3.82
N VAL A 2 10.92 -10.39 4.13
CA VAL A 2 10.31 -9.32 3.30
C VAL A 2 10.84 -9.29 1.86
N GLU A 3 12.17 -9.31 1.66
CA GLU A 3 12.77 -9.35 0.31
C GLU A 3 12.33 -10.57 -0.50
N ARG A 4 12.30 -11.76 0.12
CA ARG A 4 11.83 -12.98 -0.53
C ARG A 4 10.37 -12.82 -0.95
N ASN A 5 9.50 -12.32 -0.06
CA ASN A 5 8.09 -12.09 -0.37
C ASN A 5 7.93 -11.08 -1.51
N PHE A 6 8.76 -10.03 -1.55
CA PHE A 6 8.79 -9.06 -2.64
C PHE A 6 9.15 -9.71 -3.97
N LYS A 7 10.21 -10.55 -4.00
CA LYS A 7 10.65 -11.29 -5.20
C LYS A 7 9.60 -12.30 -5.66
N THR A 8 8.99 -13.05 -4.74
CA THR A 8 7.90 -14.01 -5.06
C THR A 8 6.65 -13.30 -5.58
N ALA A 9 6.36 -12.10 -5.06
CA ALA A 9 5.24 -11.28 -5.54
C ALA A 9 5.55 -10.52 -6.84
N TRP A 10 6.77 -10.61 -7.38
CA TRP A 10 7.14 -9.99 -8.64
C TRP A 10 6.65 -10.86 -9.79
N LYS A 11 5.53 -10.46 -10.41
CA LYS A 11 4.85 -11.25 -11.44
C LYS A 11 5.15 -10.78 -12.87
N ALA A 12 6.00 -9.77 -13.04
CA ALA A 12 6.24 -9.10 -14.32
C ALA A 12 7.18 -9.86 -15.29
N GLY A 13 7.07 -11.19 -15.36
CA GLY A 13 7.78 -12.03 -16.33
C GLY A 13 9.28 -11.72 -16.42
N SER A 14 9.73 -11.30 -17.61
CA SER A 14 11.13 -10.95 -17.90
C SER A 14 11.59 -9.59 -17.38
N SER A 15 10.70 -8.79 -16.78
CA SER A 15 11.08 -7.47 -16.24
C SER A 15 12.03 -7.64 -15.05
N PRO A 16 13.16 -6.94 -15.03
CA PRO A 16 14.16 -7.10 -13.98
C PRO A 16 13.57 -6.72 -12.62
N ILE A 17 13.88 -7.51 -11.60
CA ILE A 17 13.54 -7.20 -10.22
C ILE A 17 14.51 -6.11 -9.73
N PRO A 18 14.03 -4.97 -9.22
CA PRO A 18 14.89 -3.91 -8.71
C PRO A 18 15.71 -4.40 -7.51
N ALA A 19 16.96 -3.95 -7.42
CA ALA A 19 17.83 -4.27 -6.30
C ALA A 19 17.31 -3.55 -5.04
N ILE A 20 17.04 -4.32 -3.98
CA ILE A 20 16.69 -3.76 -2.67
C ILE A 20 17.99 -3.42 -1.95
N THR A 21 18.13 -2.17 -1.52
CA THR A 21 19.30 -1.71 -0.76
C THR A 21 19.07 -1.81 0.74
N ARG A 22 17.86 -1.45 1.21
CA ARG A 22 17.52 -1.47 2.63
C ARG A 22 16.05 -1.81 2.86
N ILE A 23 15.79 -2.46 3.98
CA ILE A 23 14.43 -2.73 4.49
C ILE A 23 14.38 -2.27 5.94
N TYR A 24 13.43 -1.39 6.26
CA TYR A 24 13.18 -0.90 7.61
C TYR A 24 11.85 -1.43 8.13
N LYS A 25 11.81 -1.88 9.38
CA LYS A 25 10.56 -2.18 10.08
C LYS A 25 9.98 -0.87 10.61
N VAL A 26 8.69 -0.64 10.37
CA VAL A 26 7.94 0.45 11.00
C VAL A 26 7.54 -0.02 12.40
N VAL A 27 7.83 0.80 13.40
CA VAL A 27 7.49 0.53 14.80
C VAL A 27 6.48 1.57 15.24
N GLU A 28 5.29 1.09 15.58
CA GLU A 28 4.16 1.88 16.07
C GLU A 28 3.94 1.56 17.56
N ASN A 29 3.36 2.50 18.31
CA ASN A 29 2.90 2.22 19.67
C ASN A 29 1.46 1.66 19.65
N GLU A 30 1.00 1.12 20.77
CA GLU A 30 -0.33 0.51 20.86
C GLU A 30 -1.47 1.50 20.57
N GLU A 31 -1.33 2.76 20.98
CA GLU A 31 -2.35 3.79 20.76
C GLU A 31 -2.54 4.08 19.26
N PHE A 32 -1.43 4.22 18.52
CA PHE A 32 -1.45 4.40 17.07
C PHE A 32 -2.01 3.17 16.34
N HIS A 33 -1.82 1.99 16.94
CA HIS A 33 -2.25 0.73 16.36
C HIS A 33 -3.74 0.42 16.59
N ARG A 34 -4.29 0.87 17.73
CA ARG A 34 -5.65 0.55 18.19
C ARG A 34 -6.75 0.69 17.13
N PRO A 35 -6.82 1.76 16.31
CA PRO A 35 -7.89 1.88 15.32
C PRO A 35 -7.89 0.76 14.28
N TYR A 36 -6.71 0.23 13.91
CA TYR A 36 -6.59 -0.90 12.99
C TYR A 36 -7.09 -2.20 13.63
N ASP A 37 -6.76 -2.44 14.91
CA ASP A 37 -7.27 -3.62 15.63
C ASP A 37 -8.81 -3.56 15.75
N SER A 38 -9.39 -2.41 16.09
CA SER A 38 -10.85 -2.23 16.13
C SER A 38 -11.50 -2.42 14.76
N TYR A 39 -10.84 -1.99 13.68
CA TYR A 39 -11.31 -2.26 12.31
C TYR A 39 -11.31 -3.75 12.01
N ARG A 40 -10.22 -4.45 12.33
CA ARG A 40 -10.08 -5.91 12.14
C ARG A 40 -11.15 -6.69 12.91
N GLU A 41 -11.42 -6.33 14.16
CA GLU A 41 -12.46 -6.96 14.98
C GLU A 41 -13.86 -6.81 14.36
N ARG A 42 -14.17 -5.64 13.80
CA ARG A 42 -15.46 -5.36 13.17
C ARG A 42 -15.63 -6.06 11.81
N VAL A 43 -14.58 -6.08 11.00
CA VAL A 43 -14.65 -6.40 9.57
C VAL A 43 -14.20 -7.85 9.27
N GLY A 44 -13.35 -8.42 10.10
CA GLY A 44 -12.90 -9.80 10.01
C GLY A 44 -11.40 -9.94 10.35
N PRO A 45 -10.99 -11.08 10.94
CA PRO A 45 -9.62 -11.26 11.45
C PRO A 45 -8.58 -11.51 10.35
N GLU A 46 -8.99 -11.76 9.11
CA GLU A 46 -8.08 -12.13 8.03
C GLU A 46 -7.23 -10.94 7.57
N GLU A 47 -5.94 -11.01 7.90
CA GLU A 47 -4.94 -10.05 7.46
C GLU A 47 -4.20 -10.56 6.21
N CYS A 48 -3.80 -9.63 5.36
CA CYS A 48 -2.92 -9.91 4.25
C CYS A 48 -1.88 -8.80 4.07
N TYR A 49 -0.88 -9.10 3.23
CA TYR A 49 0.10 -8.10 2.82
C TYR A 49 -0.27 -7.43 1.51
N ARG A 50 -0.12 -6.10 1.46
CA ARG A 50 -0.31 -5.29 0.26
C ARG A 50 0.83 -4.30 0.09
N TYR A 51 1.32 -4.17 -1.14
CA TYR A 51 2.37 -3.25 -1.52
C TYR A 51 1.76 -1.91 -1.97
N HIS A 52 2.36 -0.81 -1.52
CA HIS A 52 2.02 0.55 -1.94
C HIS A 52 3.29 1.27 -2.37
N GLY A 53 3.41 1.61 -3.65
CA GLY A 53 4.53 2.41 -4.16
C GLY A 53 4.14 3.87 -4.27
N THR A 54 5.04 4.76 -3.90
CA THR A 54 4.82 6.21 -4.00
C THR A 54 6.16 6.95 -4.15
N PRO A 55 6.19 8.12 -4.80
CA PRO A 55 7.41 8.92 -4.91
C PRO A 55 7.97 9.29 -3.54
N ARG A 56 9.29 9.20 -3.41
CA ARG A 56 10.03 9.68 -2.24
C ARG A 56 10.68 11.02 -2.60
N GLN A 57 10.51 12.01 -1.73
CA GLN A 57 11.00 13.38 -1.96
C GLN A 57 12.09 13.80 -0.95
N CYS A 58 12.68 12.84 -0.25
CA CYS A 58 13.66 13.12 0.80
C CYS A 58 14.56 11.89 1.01
N GLU A 59 15.65 12.07 1.74
CA GLU A 59 16.67 11.04 1.96
C GLU A 59 16.33 9.93 2.98
N LEU A 60 15.05 9.79 3.33
CA LEU A 60 14.60 8.75 4.26
C LEU A 60 14.96 7.36 3.71
N GLY A 61 15.67 6.59 4.53
CA GLY A 61 16.11 5.24 4.19
C GLY A 61 17.34 5.19 3.29
N VAL A 62 17.91 6.33 2.89
CA VAL A 62 19.17 6.42 2.14
C VAL A 62 20.28 6.95 3.05
N SER A 63 20.26 8.25 3.36
CA SER A 63 21.24 8.89 4.25
C SER A 63 20.67 9.23 5.63
N THR A 64 19.36 9.18 5.83
CA THR A 64 18.72 9.44 7.14
C THR A 64 17.63 8.44 7.48
N LYS A 65 17.41 8.23 8.79
CA LYS A 65 16.25 7.49 9.34
C LYS A 65 15.17 8.43 9.89
N LYS A 66 15.43 9.74 9.90
CA LYS A 66 14.49 10.75 10.41
C LYS A 66 13.46 11.07 9.34
N LEU A 67 12.18 11.04 9.71
CA LEU A 67 11.10 11.48 8.84
C LEU A 67 11.25 12.99 8.56
N CYS A 68 11.16 13.42 7.31
CA CYS A 68 11.22 14.84 6.99
C CYS A 68 9.92 15.57 7.39
N THR A 69 9.93 16.89 7.45
CA THR A 69 8.75 17.72 7.80
C THR A 69 7.89 18.14 6.61
N SER A 70 8.31 17.80 5.37
CA SER A 70 7.58 18.20 4.16
C SER A 70 6.17 17.60 4.10
N SER A 71 5.18 18.46 3.87
CA SER A 71 3.77 18.07 3.66
C SER A 71 3.55 17.36 2.32
N THR A 72 4.49 17.48 1.37
CA THR A 72 4.39 16.83 0.05
C THR A 72 5.05 15.44 0.01
N CYS A 73 5.82 15.08 1.04
CA CYS A 73 6.50 13.79 1.10
C CYS A 73 5.53 12.67 1.53
N ALA A 74 4.88 12.02 0.54
CA ALA A 74 3.90 10.96 0.79
C ALA A 74 4.44 9.85 1.71
N VAL A 75 5.66 9.36 1.48
CA VAL A 75 6.29 8.31 2.31
C VAL A 75 6.36 8.75 3.78
N CYS A 76 6.91 9.93 4.06
CA CYS A 76 7.06 10.39 5.45
C CYS A 76 5.71 10.65 6.12
N ASN A 77 4.73 11.19 5.39
CA ASN A 77 3.41 11.49 5.95
C ASN A 77 2.61 10.21 6.24
N ILE A 78 2.71 9.20 5.36
CA ILE A 78 2.14 7.87 5.64
C ILE A 78 2.81 7.25 6.88
N LEU A 79 4.12 7.36 7.04
CA LEU A 79 4.81 6.82 8.22
C LEU A 79 4.48 7.57 9.53
N LYS A 80 4.09 8.85 9.46
CA LYS A 80 3.69 9.63 10.64
C LYS A 80 2.24 9.41 11.04
N THR A 81 1.35 9.28 10.06
CA THR A 81 -0.11 9.40 10.27
C THR A 81 -0.90 8.19 9.78
N SER A 82 -0.20 7.17 9.27
CA SER A 82 -0.75 6.08 8.48
C SER A 82 -1.39 6.58 7.18
N PHE A 83 -2.19 5.73 6.54
CA PHE A 83 -2.91 6.11 5.34
C PHE A 83 -4.10 7.00 5.68
N LYS A 84 -4.30 8.03 4.86
CA LYS A 84 -5.44 8.94 4.92
C LYS A 84 -6.17 8.91 3.59
N VAL A 85 -7.33 8.26 3.55
CA VAL A 85 -8.22 8.19 2.39
C VAL A 85 -8.57 9.60 1.93
N ASP A 86 -8.68 10.55 2.87
CA ASP A 86 -9.00 11.93 2.53
C ASP A 86 -7.93 12.67 1.73
N LEU A 87 -6.69 12.21 1.79
CA LEU A 87 -5.57 12.72 0.99
C LEU A 87 -5.39 11.96 -0.32
N ALA A 88 -6.18 10.91 -0.58
CA ALA A 88 -6.11 10.16 -1.81
C ALA A 88 -6.63 10.98 -3.01
N LYS A 89 -6.05 10.74 -4.19
CA LYS A 89 -6.50 11.36 -5.42
C LYS A 89 -7.89 10.81 -5.79
N PRO A 90 -8.90 11.67 -6.04
CA PRO A 90 -10.25 11.22 -6.39
C PRO A 90 -10.32 10.64 -7.81
N SER A 91 -9.33 10.93 -8.66
CA SER A 91 -9.28 10.54 -10.07
C SER A 91 -8.80 9.09 -10.32
N GLY A 92 -8.66 8.27 -9.28
CA GLY A 92 -8.33 6.86 -9.44
C GLY A 92 -9.47 6.11 -10.14
N ALA A 93 -9.16 5.00 -10.81
CA ALA A 93 -10.14 4.25 -11.59
C ALA A 93 -11.26 3.57 -10.77
N PHE A 94 -11.15 3.62 -9.44
CA PHE A 94 -12.15 3.18 -8.47
C PHE A 94 -12.46 4.27 -7.44
N GLY A 95 -12.23 5.54 -7.81
CA GLY A 95 -12.46 6.70 -6.97
C GLY A 95 -11.41 6.94 -5.89
N LYS A 96 -11.81 7.73 -4.88
CA LYS A 96 -10.97 8.19 -3.77
C LYS A 96 -10.73 7.04 -2.78
N GLY A 97 -9.54 6.45 -2.82
CA GLY A 97 -9.16 5.34 -1.95
C GLY A 97 -7.65 5.10 -1.93
N VAL A 98 -7.20 4.21 -1.05
CA VAL A 98 -5.80 3.81 -0.93
C VAL A 98 -5.54 2.65 -1.90
N TYR A 99 -4.82 2.93 -2.98
CA TYR A 99 -4.48 1.93 -4.01
C TYR A 99 -3.24 1.15 -3.60
N THR A 100 -3.37 -0.17 -3.64
CA THR A 100 -2.31 -1.11 -3.31
C THR A 100 -2.33 -2.31 -4.25
N SER A 101 -1.37 -3.21 -4.13
CA SER A 101 -1.29 -4.41 -4.96
C SER A 101 -0.78 -5.61 -4.17
N SER A 102 -1.17 -6.81 -4.58
CA SER A 102 -0.52 -8.04 -4.10
C SER A 102 0.73 -8.38 -4.92
N ALA A 103 0.80 -7.87 -6.15
CA ALA A 103 1.94 -7.94 -7.04
C ALA A 103 2.90 -6.77 -6.79
N SER A 104 4.14 -7.07 -6.40
CA SER A 104 5.13 -6.06 -6.03
C SER A 104 5.53 -5.20 -7.22
N ASN A 105 5.62 -5.77 -8.43
CA ASN A 105 5.90 -5.05 -9.67
C ASN A 105 4.87 -3.96 -9.99
N LYS A 106 3.59 -4.23 -9.73
CA LYS A 106 2.51 -3.26 -9.97
C LYS A 106 2.57 -2.11 -8.98
N ALA A 107 2.86 -2.36 -7.71
CA ALA A 107 3.08 -1.27 -6.76
C ALA A 107 4.36 -0.48 -7.09
N PHE A 108 5.44 -1.18 -7.46
CA PHE A 108 6.73 -0.58 -7.79
C PHE A 108 6.65 0.40 -8.97
N SER A 109 5.76 0.18 -9.96
CA SER A 109 5.60 1.13 -11.06
C SER A 109 5.09 2.52 -10.64
N TYR A 110 4.62 2.68 -9.39
CA TYR A 110 4.21 3.97 -8.81
C TYR A 110 5.31 4.66 -7.99
N CYS A 111 6.45 4.01 -7.76
CA CYS A 111 7.57 4.59 -7.01
C CYS A 111 8.20 5.79 -7.74
N LYS A 112 8.14 5.85 -9.08
CA LYS A 112 8.97 6.77 -9.91
C LYS A 112 10.47 6.62 -9.60
N GLU A 113 11.31 7.48 -10.18
CA GLU A 113 12.73 7.59 -9.85
C GLU A 113 12.90 7.91 -8.35
N ASP A 114 13.85 7.26 -7.69
CA ASP A 114 14.15 7.36 -6.25
C ASP A 114 13.04 6.97 -5.26
N GLY A 115 11.93 6.39 -5.74
CA GLY A 115 10.78 6.06 -4.91
C GLY A 115 11.02 5.02 -3.82
N ALA A 116 10.01 4.88 -2.96
CA ALA A 116 10.01 3.86 -1.92
C ALA A 116 8.72 3.05 -1.97
N LEU A 117 8.82 1.82 -1.50
CA LEU A 117 7.68 0.92 -1.44
C LEU A 117 7.38 0.56 0.00
N LEU A 118 6.13 0.72 0.39
CA LEU A 118 5.61 0.31 1.67
C LEU A 118 4.98 -1.08 1.54
N LEU A 119 5.44 -2.02 2.36
CA LEU A 119 4.71 -3.26 2.61
C LEU A 119 3.80 -3.02 3.80
N ASN A 120 2.52 -3.30 3.61
CA ASN A 120 1.47 -2.97 4.56
C ASN A 120 0.76 -4.24 4.97
N LYS A 121 0.37 -4.34 6.25
CA LYS A 121 -0.67 -5.29 6.65
C LYS A 121 -2.03 -4.63 6.44
N ALA A 122 -3.00 -5.40 5.97
CA ALA A 122 -4.31 -4.88 5.63
C ALA A 122 -5.41 -5.93 5.87
N VAL A 123 -6.61 -5.44 6.18
CA VAL A 123 -7.83 -6.25 6.33
C VAL A 123 -8.77 -5.89 5.19
N LEU A 124 -9.12 -6.86 4.36
CA LEU A 124 -9.94 -6.63 3.17
C LEU A 124 -11.44 -6.59 3.47
N GLY A 125 -11.89 -7.32 4.49
CA GLY A 125 -13.31 -7.49 4.77
C GLY A 125 -14.08 -8.11 3.61
N ARG A 126 -15.31 -7.63 3.41
CA ARG A 126 -16.15 -8.02 2.28
C ARG A 126 -15.63 -7.32 1.01
N VAL A 127 -15.06 -8.12 0.12
CA VAL A 127 -14.42 -7.64 -1.10
C VAL A 127 -15.43 -7.50 -2.23
N ARG A 128 -15.52 -6.32 -2.84
CA ARG A 128 -16.13 -6.17 -4.17
C ARG A 128 -15.10 -6.55 -5.22
N GLN A 129 -15.33 -7.67 -5.92
CA GLN A 129 -14.59 -7.99 -7.14
C GLN A 129 -15.14 -7.15 -8.29
N VAL A 130 -14.26 -6.52 -9.05
CA VAL A 130 -14.59 -5.77 -10.27
C VAL A 130 -13.81 -6.32 -11.45
N HIS A 131 -14.37 -6.17 -12.64
CA HIS A 131 -13.78 -6.70 -13.88
C HIS A 131 -13.56 -5.61 -14.95
N GLY A 132 -14.11 -4.41 -14.73
CA GLY A 132 -13.92 -3.25 -15.58
C GLY A 132 -13.40 -2.03 -14.81
N TRP A 133 -12.74 -1.13 -15.54
CA TRP A 133 -12.41 0.19 -15.02
C TRP A 133 -13.66 0.99 -14.71
N ASN A 134 -13.63 1.79 -13.64
CA ASN A 134 -14.72 2.68 -13.23
C ASN A 134 -16.07 1.97 -12.99
N GLU A 135 -16.06 0.63 -12.79
CA GLU A 135 -17.26 -0.14 -12.45
C GLU A 135 -17.88 0.36 -11.13
N VAL A 136 -17.02 0.84 -10.23
CA VAL A 136 -17.38 1.52 -8.99
C VAL A 136 -16.45 2.70 -8.81
N MET A 137 -16.94 3.82 -8.24
CA MET A 137 -16.13 5.03 -7.98
C MET A 137 -16.05 5.38 -6.49
N SER A 138 -16.44 4.43 -5.63
CA SER A 138 -16.35 4.48 -4.18
C SER A 138 -16.51 3.07 -3.64
N CYS A 139 -16.39 2.88 -2.32
CA CYS A 139 -16.73 1.61 -1.68
C CYS A 139 -18.22 1.33 -1.88
N PRO A 140 -18.61 0.22 -2.53
CA PRO A 140 -20.02 -0.12 -2.67
C PRO A 140 -20.65 -0.42 -1.30
N PRO A 141 -21.97 -0.22 -1.15
CA PRO A 141 -22.68 -0.63 0.05
C PRO A 141 -22.39 -2.09 0.41
N GLU A 142 -22.31 -2.39 1.70
CA GLU A 142 -22.00 -3.72 2.24
C GLU A 142 -20.60 -4.28 1.90
N HIS A 143 -19.68 -3.47 1.38
CA HIS A 143 -18.30 -3.88 1.12
C HIS A 143 -17.31 -3.02 1.91
N ASP A 144 -16.09 -3.53 2.05
CA ASP A 144 -15.01 -2.89 2.81
C ASP A 144 -13.83 -2.52 1.89
N SER A 145 -13.67 -3.24 0.77
CA SER A 145 -12.61 -3.03 -0.20
C SER A 145 -13.03 -3.42 -1.62
N VAL A 146 -12.27 -2.94 -2.60
CA VAL A 146 -12.43 -3.33 -4.02
C VAL A 146 -11.16 -4.03 -4.47
N VAL A 147 -11.32 -5.14 -5.20
CA VAL A 147 -10.22 -5.84 -5.85
C VAL A 147 -10.46 -5.89 -7.35
N PHE A 148 -9.48 -5.39 -8.10
CA PHE A 148 -9.45 -5.51 -9.54
C PHE A 148 -8.28 -6.40 -9.94
N ASP A 149 -8.56 -7.65 -10.30
CA ASP A 149 -7.54 -8.56 -10.80
C ASP A 149 -7.37 -8.42 -12.31
N ARG A 150 -6.16 -8.07 -12.73
CA ARG A 150 -5.79 -7.89 -14.14
C ARG A 150 -4.60 -8.74 -14.50
N PHE A 151 -4.64 -9.30 -15.70
CA PHE A 151 -3.57 -10.12 -16.26
C PHE A 151 -3.15 -11.25 -15.29
N ARG A 152 -4.13 -11.99 -14.75
CA ARG A 152 -3.91 -13.12 -13.83
C ARG A 152 -3.02 -12.73 -12.63
N GLY A 153 -3.32 -11.59 -12.01
CA GLY A 153 -2.64 -11.10 -10.83
C GLY A 153 -1.43 -10.21 -11.11
N VAL A 154 -0.96 -10.06 -12.36
CA VAL A 154 0.26 -9.30 -12.68
C VAL A 154 0.07 -7.80 -12.41
N LEU A 155 -1.11 -7.26 -12.70
CA LEU A 155 -1.46 -5.86 -12.50
C LEU A 155 -2.64 -5.70 -11.52
N ASN A 156 -2.76 -6.59 -10.55
CA ASN A 156 -3.86 -6.55 -9.59
C ASN A 156 -3.83 -5.27 -8.76
N GLU A 157 -5.01 -4.74 -8.43
CA GLU A 157 -5.16 -3.61 -7.54
C GLU A 157 -6.12 -3.97 -6.40
N THR A 158 -5.81 -3.53 -5.19
CA THR A 158 -6.68 -3.63 -4.01
C THR A 158 -6.84 -2.22 -3.45
N ILE A 159 -8.08 -1.76 -3.35
CA ILE A 159 -8.42 -0.40 -2.95
C ILE A 159 -9.13 -0.45 -1.61
N PHE A 160 -8.59 0.30 -0.65
CA PHE A 160 -9.19 0.47 0.68
C PHE A 160 -9.83 1.86 0.80
N TYR A 161 -10.98 1.92 1.46
CA TYR A 161 -11.77 3.15 1.63
C TYR A 161 -11.89 3.59 3.09
N SER A 162 -11.10 2.98 3.97
CA SER A 162 -10.97 3.33 5.38
C SER A 162 -9.50 3.52 5.74
N ASP A 163 -9.19 4.59 6.48
CA ASP A 163 -7.87 4.85 7.06
C ASP A 163 -7.39 3.67 7.92
N ASP A 164 -8.33 2.96 8.55
CA ASP A 164 -8.05 1.92 9.53
C ASP A 164 -7.94 0.51 8.94
N ALA A 165 -8.17 0.35 7.63
CA ALA A 165 -8.06 -0.95 6.98
C ALA A 165 -6.61 -1.40 6.73
N ILE A 166 -5.63 -0.51 6.87
CA ILE A 166 -4.26 -0.73 6.40
C ILE A 166 -3.21 -0.02 7.28
N ARG A 167 -2.08 -0.69 7.55
CA ARG A 167 -0.95 -0.12 8.31
C ARG A 167 0.39 -0.43 7.64
N PRO A 168 1.29 0.57 7.46
CA PRO A 168 2.63 0.32 6.95
C PRO A 168 3.45 -0.47 7.98
N VAL A 169 4.06 -1.57 7.57
CA VAL A 169 4.88 -2.42 8.48
C VAL A 169 6.34 -2.51 8.06
N PHE A 170 6.63 -2.33 6.76
CA PHE A 170 8.00 -2.19 6.29
C PHE A 170 8.12 -1.11 5.21
N LEU A 171 9.24 -0.39 5.25
CA LEU A 171 9.71 0.50 4.20
C LEU A 171 10.83 -0.20 3.43
N ILE A 172 10.67 -0.33 2.12
CA ILE A 172 11.62 -0.95 1.20
C ILE A 172 12.23 0.15 0.32
N ILE A 173 13.57 0.22 0.34
CA ILE A 173 14.37 1.17 -0.43
C ILE A 173 15.13 0.40 -1.51
N PHE A 174 15.17 1.00 -2.71
CA PHE A 174 15.81 0.43 -3.89
C PHE A 174 17.08 1.22 -4.25
N GLN A 175 17.85 0.68 -5.19
CA GLN A 175 18.90 1.39 -5.91
C GLN A 175 18.37 1.88 -7.25
#